data_AF-A0AAD4DUL6-F1
#
_entry.id   AF-A0AAD4DUL6-F1
#
_cell.length_a   1.000
_cell.length_b   1.000
_cell.length_c   1.000
_cell.angle_alpha   90.00
_cell.angle_beta   90.00
_cell.angle_gamma   90.00
#
_symmetry.space_group_name_H-M   'P 1'
#
loop_
_entity.id
_entity.type
_entity.pdbx_description
1 polymer ?
#
loop_
_entity_poly.entity_id
_entity_poly.type
_entity_poly.pdbx_seq_one_letter_code
_entity_poly.pdbx_strand_id
1 'polypeptide(L)' 'YSPFASEVEWRIAEWATKEGIGDKSLDRLLSIPGVVEKLGLSFYNTHAMHQIINTIPSRMLWHTTYLSFPDNPEE' A
#
# COMPACT_ATOMS: atom_id res chain seq x y z
N TYR A 1 -3.43 4.91 1.75
CA TYR A 1 -2.54 3.79 2.07
C TYR A 1 -3.30 2.49 2.36
N SER A 2 -4.63 2.50 2.62
CA SER A 2 -5.41 1.24 2.64
C SER A 2 -5.17 0.43 1.36
N PRO A 3 -4.97 -0.89 1.47
CA PRO A 3 -5.23 -1.75 2.64
C PRO A 3 -4.06 -1.95 3.63
N PHE A 4 -2.95 -1.23 3.47
CA PHE A 4 -1.77 -1.36 4.34
C PHE A 4 -1.98 -0.70 5.71
N ALA A 5 -1.28 -1.19 6.73
CA ALA A 5 -1.40 -0.70 8.10
C ALA A 5 -0.67 0.63 8.34
N SER A 6 0.35 0.92 7.54
CA SER A 6 1.21 2.12 7.66
C SER A 6 1.61 2.67 6.29
N GLU A 7 1.91 3.96 6.22
CA GLU A 7 2.49 4.57 5.01
C GLU A 7 3.85 3.96 4.66
N VAL A 8 4.66 3.63 5.66
CA VAL A 8 5.99 3.00 5.47
C VAL A 8 5.83 1.65 4.78
N GLU A 9 4.86 0.86 5.23
CA GLU A 9 4.52 -0.44 4.67
C GLU A 9 4.08 -0.32 3.20
N TRP A 10 3.21 0.64 2.90
CA TRP A 10 2.77 0.92 1.53
C TRP A 10 3.93 1.38 0.64
N ARG A 11 4.82 2.26 1.12
CA ARG A 11 5.98 2.74 0.37
C ARG A 11 6.97 1.63 0.04
N ILE A 12 7.19 0.69 0.96
CA ILE A 12 8.05 -0.48 0.72
C ILE A 12 7.42 -1.40 -0.33
N ALA A 13 6.12 -1.65 -0.24
CA ALA A 13 5.40 -2.45 -1.23
C ALA A 13 5.40 -1.80 -2.62
N GLU A 14 5.19 -0.48 -2.68
CA GLU A 14 5.26 0.30 -3.92
C GLU A 14 6.67 0.24 -4.52
N TRP A 15 7.71 0.50 -3.71
CA TRP A 15 9.11 0.44 -4.13
C TRP A 15 9.47 -0.95 -4.69
N ALA A 16 9.15 -2.02 -3.95
CA ALA A 16 9.44 -3.38 -4.38
C ALA A 16 8.75 -3.73 -5.70
N THR A 17 7.52 -3.25 -5.89
CA THR A 17 6.73 -3.44 -7.12
C THR A 17 7.29 -2.65 -8.29
N LYS A 18 7.64 -1.37 -8.08
CA LYS A 18 8.19 -0.49 -9.12
C LYS A 18 9.56 -0.94 -9.61
N GLU A 19 10.41 -1.39 -8.69
CA GLU A 19 11.76 -1.87 -9.01
C GLU A 19 11.75 -3.30 -9.57
N GLY A 20 10.60 -3.98 -9.58
CA GLY A 20 10.50 -5.37 -10.05
C GLY A 20 11.32 -6.33 -9.20
N ILE A 21 11.40 -6.09 -7.88
CA ILE A 21 12.13 -6.96 -6.95
C ILE A 21 11.46 -8.33 -6.96
N GLY A 22 12.21 -9.36 -7.32
CA GLY A 22 11.70 -10.73 -7.29
C GLY A 22 11.28 -11.15 -5.89
N ASP A 23 10.21 -11.94 -5.79
CA ASP A 23 9.59 -12.32 -4.50
C ASP A 23 10.59 -12.87 -3.48
N LYS A 24 11.57 -13.64 -3.93
CA LYS A 24 12.62 -14.24 -3.08
C LYS A 24 13.60 -13.20 -2.51
N SER A 25 13.86 -12.12 -3.25
CA SER A 25 14.75 -11.05 -2.82
C SER A 25 14.09 -10.21 -1.73
N LEU A 26 12.80 -9.89 -1.90
CA LEU A 26 12.01 -9.21 -0.88
C LEU A 26 11.83 -10.09 0.36
N ASP A 27 11.53 -11.38 0.20
CA ASP A 27 11.45 -12.34 1.30
C ASP A 27 12.75 -12.43 2.11
N ARG A 28 13.90 -12.40 1.41
CA ARG A 28 15.22 -12.40 2.05
C ARG A 28 15.50 -11.11 2.83
N LEU A 29 15.01 -9.96 2.36
CA LEU A 29 15.09 -8.68 3.08
C LEU A 29 14.22 -8.71 4.35
N LEU A 30 12.99 -9.20 4.23
CA LEU A 30 12.04 -9.31 5.35
C LEU A 30 12.47 -10.34 6.39
N SER A 31 13.18 -11.39 5.95
CA SER A 31 13.79 -12.40 6.83
C SER A 31 14.97 -11.88 7.67
N ILE A 32 15.49 -10.69 7.38
CA ILE A 32 16.56 -10.10 8.19
C ILE A 32 15.97 -9.76 9.57
N PRO A 33 16.54 -10.30 10.66
CA PRO A 33 16.00 -10.10 12.00
C PRO A 33 15.97 -8.61 12.36
N GLY A 34 14.81 -8.14 12.85
CA GLY A 34 14.58 -6.76 13.22
C GLY A 34 14.17 -5.82 12.07
N VAL A 35 14.19 -6.24 10.81
CA VAL A 35 13.71 -5.41 9.69
C VAL A 35 12.20 -5.17 9.79
N VAL A 36 11.41 -6.23 9.94
CA VAL A 36 9.95 -6.16 10.10
C VAL A 36 9.58 -5.33 11.34
N GLU A 37 10.23 -5.56 12.47
CA GLU A 37 9.96 -4.86 13.74
C GLU A 37 10.32 -3.38 13.69
N LYS A 38 11.49 -3.03 13.10
CA LYS A 38 11.92 -1.62 13.01
C LYS A 38 11.11 -0.81 11.99
N LEU A 39 10.63 -1.47 10.93
CA LEU A 39 9.81 -0.83 9.90
C LEU A 39 8.32 -0.84 10.24
N GLY A 40 7.92 -1.58 11.29
CA GLY A 40 6.52 -1.71 11.70
C GLY A 40 5.67 -2.39 10.62
N LEU A 41 6.22 -3.40 9.94
CA LEU A 41 5.54 -4.12 8.88
C LEU A 41 4.60 -5.19 9.47
N SER A 42 3.40 -5.27 8.93
CA SER A 42 2.40 -6.31 9.21
C SER A 42 2.64 -7.57 8.39
N PHE A 43 3.36 -7.46 7.27
CA PHE A 43 3.74 -8.59 6.44
C PHE A 43 5.20 -9.01 6.68
N TYR A 44 5.43 -10.32 6.65
CA TYR A 44 6.76 -10.93 6.87
C TYR A 44 7.32 -11.58 5.60
N ASN A 45 6.54 -11.64 4.52
CA ASN A 45 6.97 -12.15 3.23
C ASN A 45 6.19 -11.49 2.09
N THR A 46 6.67 -11.69 0.86
CA THR A 46 6.06 -11.15 -0.35
C THR A 46 4.67 -11.70 -0.60
N HIS A 47 4.40 -12.95 -0.19
CA HIS A 47 3.08 -13.55 -0.28
C HIS A 47 2.04 -12.80 0.55
N ALA A 48 2.34 -12.49 1.81
CA ALA A 48 1.47 -11.74 2.71
C ALA A 48 1.24 -10.30 2.19
N MET A 49 2.29 -9.67 1.64
CA MET A 49 2.15 -8.39 0.93
C MET A 49 1.17 -8.50 -0.25
N HIS A 50 1.29 -9.52 -1.09
CA HIS A 50 0.36 -9.77 -2.20
C HIS A 50 -1.05 -10.10 -1.72
N GLN A 51 -1.23 -10.78 -0.59
CA GLN A 51 -2.56 -11.01 -0.01
C GLN A 51 -3.22 -9.69 0.39
N ILE A 52 -2.48 -8.78 1.02
CA ILE A 52 -2.97 -7.44 1.36
C ILE A 52 -3.41 -6.71 0.08
N ILE A 53 -2.62 -6.74 -0.99
CA ILE A 53 -2.98 -6.13 -2.28
C ILE A 53 -4.22 -6.79 -2.90
N ASN A 54 -4.37 -8.11 -2.80
CA ASN A 54 -5.55 -8.82 -3.31
C ASN A 54 -6.84 -8.52 -2.52
N THR A 55 -6.76 -7.91 -1.33
CA THR A 55 -7.97 -7.40 -0.64
C THR A 55 -8.59 -6.20 -1.36
N ILE A 56 -7.85 -5.54 -2.25
CA ILE A 56 -8.36 -4.43 -3.02
C ILE A 56 -9.38 -4.97 -4.04
N PRO A 57 -10.66 -4.53 -3.98
CA PRO A 57 -11.65 -5.00 -4.91
C PRO A 57 -11.26 -4.60 -6.34
N SER A 58 -11.33 -5.56 -7.28
CA SER A 58 -10.98 -5.35 -8.70
C SER A 58 -11.82 -4.27 -9.38
N ARG A 59 -12.98 -3.95 -8.79
CA ARG A 59 -13.89 -2.89 -9.21
C ARG A 59 -14.27 -2.08 -7.98
N MET A 60 -13.71 -0.88 -7.86
CA MET A 60 -14.27 0.11 -6.94
C MET A 60 -15.53 0.73 -7.54
N LEU A 61 -16.53 0.95 -6.69
CA LEU A 61 -17.69 1.76 -7.06
C LEU A 61 -17.23 3.18 -7.32
N TRP A 62 -17.72 3.78 -8.40
CA TRP A 62 -17.41 5.18 -8.71
C TRP A 62 -17.90 6.05 -7.55
N HIS A 63 -17.01 6.93 -7.05
CA HIS A 63 -17.36 7.90 -6.03
C HIS A 63 -17.56 9.26 -6.70
N THR A 64 -18.81 9.72 -6.76
CA THR A 64 -19.14 11.05 -7.28
C THR A 64 -19.21 12.01 -6.11
N THR A 65 -18.24 12.93 -6.01
CA THR A 65 -18.27 14.04 -5.06
C THR A 65 -18.54 15.33 -5.79
N TYR A 66 -19.48 16.11 -5.28
CA TYR A 66 -19.72 17.48 -5.73
C TYR A 66 -18.66 18.40 -5.12
N LEU A 67 -17.84 19.00 -5.99
CA LEU A 67 -16.87 20.02 -5.61
C LEU A 67 -17.54 21.38 -5.72
N SER A 68 -17.91 21.97 -4.59
CA SER A 68 -18.37 23.36 -4.54
C SER A 68 -17.16 24.28 -4.33
N PHE A 69 -16.95 25.19 -5.26
CA PHE A 69 -15.98 26.27 -5.10
C PHE A 69 -16.72 27.48 -4.54
N PRO A 70 -16.26 28.09 -3.43
CA PRO A 70 -16.82 29.34 -2.93
C PRO A 70 -16.31 30.50 -3.79
N ASP A 71 -16.75 30.56 -5.05
CA ASP A 71 -16.50 31.68 -5.96
C ASP A 71 -17.71 31.89 -6.87
N ASN A 72 -18.83 32.28 -6.25
CA ASN A 72 -19.83 33.15 -6.88
C ASN A 72 -20.85 33.60 -5.80
N PRO A 73 -20.88 34.90 -5.42
CA PRO A 73 -21.85 35.45 -4.47
C PRO A 73 -23.22 35.82 -5.10
N GLU A 74 -23.57 35.28 -6.27
CA GLU A 74 -24.84 35.56 -6.96
C GLU A 74 -25.60 34.27 -7.33
N GLU A 75 -25.96 33.48 -6.31
CA GLU A 75 -27.14 32.60 -6.35
C GLU A 75 -28.32 33.32 -5.68
#